data_AF-A0A9J7X6C7-F1
#
_entry.id   AF-A0A9J7X6C7-F1
#
_cell.length_a   1.000
_cell.length_b   1.000
_cell.length_c   1.000
_cell.angle_alpha   90.00
_cell.angle_beta   90.00
_cell.angle_gamma   90.00
#
_symmetry.space_group_name_H-M   'P 1'
#
loop_
_entity.id
_entity.type
_entity.pdbx_description
1 polymer ?
#
loop_
_entity_poly.entity_id
_entity_poly.type
_entity_poly.pdbx_seq_one_letter_code
_entity_poly.pdbx_strand_id
1 'polypeptide(L)'
;MGTQKPANASQEGPGIRFGDDWKKSLLLPAKDNRVKTSDVTATKGNEFEDYCLKRELLMGIYEMGWEKPSPIQEESIPIALSGRDILARAKNGTGKSGAYLIPLLERIDRKKDHIQVHVVIATPGRILDLIKKGIAKVNKVQMMVMDEADKLLSQDFVVIIEDIISFLSKNRQILLYSATFPISVQKFMAKHLQKPYEINLMEELTLKGITQYYAYVTERQKVHCLNTLFSRLQINQSIIFCNSTQRVELLAKKITQLGCSCFYIHAKMMQEYRNRVFHDFRNGLCRNLVCTDLFTRGIDIQAVNVVINFDFPKNAETYLHRIGRSGRFGHLGLAINLITAEDRFNLKTTEDQLMTDIKPIPGSIDKSLYVAEFHSVNSDCEAEASHPGGGSEAH
;
A
#
# COMPACT_ATOMS: atom_id res chain seq x y z
N MET A 1 -63.40 9.64 -13.46
CA MET A 1 -62.55 10.51 -14.29
C MET A 1 -61.12 10.31 -13.83
N GLY A 2 -60.32 9.64 -14.66
CA GLY A 2 -58.92 9.33 -14.35
C GLY A 2 -58.02 10.52 -14.65
N THR A 3 -57.13 10.84 -13.72
CA THR A 3 -56.01 11.76 -13.94
C THR A 3 -54.76 10.95 -14.21
N GLN A 4 -54.35 10.90 -15.48
CA GLN A 4 -53.07 10.37 -15.94
C GLN A 4 -51.93 11.22 -15.37
N LYS A 5 -50.91 10.57 -14.81
CA LYS A 5 -49.58 11.17 -14.62
C LYS A 5 -48.85 11.20 -15.97
N PRO A 6 -48.12 12.27 -16.32
CA PRO A 6 -47.30 12.27 -17.53
C PRO A 6 -46.11 11.32 -17.35
N ALA A 7 -45.79 10.58 -18.41
CA ALA A 7 -44.63 9.72 -18.50
C ALA A 7 -43.34 10.58 -18.46
N ASN A 8 -42.45 10.31 -17.50
CA ASN A 8 -41.10 10.82 -17.53
C ASN A 8 -40.35 10.14 -18.68
N ALA A 9 -40.18 10.88 -19.78
CA ALA A 9 -39.19 10.55 -20.79
C ALA A 9 -37.81 10.56 -20.12
N SER A 10 -37.15 9.41 -20.10
CA SER A 10 -35.74 9.26 -19.76
C SER A 10 -34.92 10.14 -20.70
N GLN A 11 -34.36 11.23 -20.18
CA GLN A 11 -33.30 11.95 -20.85
C GLN A 11 -32.06 11.05 -20.84
N GLU A 12 -31.88 10.29 -21.91
CA GLU A 12 -30.57 9.74 -22.26
C GLU A 12 -29.64 10.94 -22.52
N GLY A 13 -28.61 11.08 -21.69
CA GLY A 13 -27.56 12.08 -21.89
C GLY A 13 -26.89 11.89 -23.26
N PRO A 14 -26.27 12.95 -23.82
CA PRO A 14 -25.73 12.90 -25.17
C PRO A 14 -24.65 11.83 -25.27
N GLY A 15 -24.97 10.71 -25.92
CA GLY A 15 -24.04 9.61 -26.15
C GLY A 15 -22.89 10.04 -27.05
N ILE A 16 -21.66 9.99 -26.53
CA ILE A 16 -20.43 10.31 -27.25
C ILE A 16 -20.22 9.30 -28.39
N ARG A 17 -20.11 9.81 -29.63
CA ARG A 17 -20.10 9.01 -30.87
C ARG A 17 -18.70 8.48 -31.18
N PHE A 18 -18.62 7.50 -32.08
CA PHE A 18 -17.36 6.93 -32.56
C PHE A 18 -16.63 7.98 -33.43
N GLY A 19 -15.40 8.35 -33.07
CA GLY A 19 -14.62 9.40 -33.76
C GLY A 19 -14.57 10.75 -33.04
N ASP A 20 -15.34 10.94 -31.97
CA ASP A 20 -15.18 12.11 -31.09
C ASP A 20 -13.86 11.99 -30.31
N ASP A 21 -13.12 13.10 -30.20
CA ASP A 21 -11.96 13.22 -29.31
C ASP A 21 -12.45 13.29 -27.85
N TRP A 22 -12.98 12.15 -27.39
CA TRP A 22 -13.63 11.98 -26.08
C TRP A 22 -12.71 12.36 -24.92
N LYS A 23 -11.39 12.35 -25.13
CA LYS A 23 -10.39 12.85 -24.16
C LYS A 23 -10.60 14.33 -23.86
N LYS A 24 -11.00 15.15 -24.83
CA LYS A 24 -11.31 16.58 -24.63
C LYS A 24 -12.54 16.83 -23.76
N SER A 25 -13.45 15.85 -23.68
CA SER A 25 -14.64 15.94 -22.85
C SER A 25 -14.45 15.43 -21.42
N LEU A 26 -13.25 14.93 -21.06
CA LEU A 26 -12.98 14.41 -19.73
C LEU A 26 -12.65 15.52 -18.74
N LEU A 27 -13.20 15.41 -17.54
CA LEU A 27 -12.79 16.22 -16.39
C LEU A 27 -11.59 15.54 -15.74
N LEU A 28 -10.40 15.95 -16.15
CA LEU A 28 -9.16 15.42 -15.60
C LEU A 28 -8.88 16.01 -14.20
N PRO A 29 -8.41 15.20 -13.24
CA PRO A 29 -7.99 15.68 -11.94
C PRO A 29 -6.69 16.51 -12.05
N ALA A 30 -6.39 17.29 -11.02
CA ALA A 30 -5.15 18.06 -10.95
C ALA A 30 -3.92 17.14 -11.09
N LYS A 31 -2.93 17.56 -11.87
CA LYS A 31 -1.71 16.76 -12.11
C LYS A 31 -0.95 16.54 -10.81
N ASP A 32 -0.59 15.28 -10.61
CA ASP A 32 0.27 14.87 -9.52
C ASP A 32 1.74 15.13 -9.89
N ASN A 33 2.26 16.26 -9.44
CA ASN A 33 3.64 16.71 -9.71
C ASN A 33 4.68 16.13 -8.74
N ARG A 34 4.33 15.11 -7.94
CA ARG A 34 5.25 14.46 -6.99
C ARG A 34 6.38 13.73 -7.72
N VAL A 35 7.60 13.76 -7.18
CA VAL A 35 8.74 12.98 -7.67
C VAL A 35 8.46 11.49 -7.49
N LYS A 36 8.61 10.71 -8.56
CA LYS A 36 8.29 9.28 -8.59
C LYS A 36 9.57 8.43 -8.67
N THR A 37 9.62 7.33 -7.93
CA THR A 37 10.75 6.39 -7.96
C THR A 37 10.70 5.51 -9.21
N SER A 38 11.84 4.89 -9.58
CA SER A 38 11.97 4.08 -10.80
C SER A 38 10.96 2.94 -10.90
N ASP A 39 10.55 2.34 -9.79
CA ASP A 39 9.50 1.31 -9.75
C ASP A 39 8.08 1.82 -10.13
N VAL A 40 7.93 3.14 -10.30
CA VAL A 40 6.72 3.81 -10.79
C VAL A 40 6.96 4.48 -12.15
N THR A 41 8.20 4.87 -12.49
CA THR A 41 8.51 5.65 -13.71
C THR A 41 9.28 4.90 -14.79
N ALA A 42 9.91 3.76 -14.48
CA ALA A 42 10.66 2.94 -15.43
C ALA A 42 9.70 2.14 -16.33
N THR A 43 8.86 2.85 -17.06
CA THR A 43 7.89 2.32 -18.01
C THR A 43 8.57 1.97 -19.33
N LYS A 44 8.10 0.93 -20.01
CA LYS A 44 8.50 0.54 -21.38
C LYS A 44 7.98 1.54 -22.42
N GLY A 45 7.14 2.50 -22.02
CA GLY A 45 6.62 3.56 -22.87
C GLY A 45 5.28 3.22 -23.51
N ASN A 46 4.57 2.21 -22.98
CA ASN A 46 3.27 1.80 -23.49
C ASN A 46 2.18 2.78 -23.02
N GLU A 47 1.09 2.86 -23.78
CA GLU A 47 -0.11 3.61 -23.43
C GLU A 47 -1.24 2.65 -23.05
N PHE A 48 -2.22 3.12 -22.26
CA PHE A 48 -3.37 2.27 -21.91
C PHE A 48 -4.19 1.81 -23.13
N GLU A 49 -4.14 2.58 -24.22
CA GLU A 49 -4.80 2.27 -25.49
C GLU A 49 -4.22 1.03 -26.18
N ASP A 50 -2.95 0.71 -25.92
CA ASP A 50 -2.26 -0.43 -26.53
C ASP A 50 -2.81 -1.77 -26.01
N TYR A 51 -3.55 -1.77 -24.89
CA TYR A 51 -4.12 -2.98 -24.29
C TYR A 51 -5.48 -3.39 -24.87
N CYS A 52 -6.01 -2.65 -25.86
CA CYS A 52 -7.30 -2.95 -26.51
C CYS A 52 -8.47 -3.10 -25.52
N LEU A 53 -8.49 -2.29 -24.47
CA LEU A 53 -9.53 -2.30 -23.43
C LEU A 53 -10.85 -1.72 -23.96
N LYS A 54 -11.98 -2.06 -23.31
CA LYS A 54 -13.27 -1.42 -23.58
C LYS A 54 -13.16 0.11 -23.45
N ARG A 55 -13.78 0.84 -24.37
CA ARG A 55 -13.76 2.31 -24.41
C ARG A 55 -14.22 2.93 -23.09
N GLU A 56 -15.26 2.38 -22.49
CA GLU A 56 -15.81 2.87 -21.21
C GLU A 56 -14.82 2.66 -20.05
N LEU A 57 -13.98 1.62 -20.12
CA LEU A 57 -12.94 1.37 -19.13
C LEU A 57 -11.77 2.32 -19.32
N LEU A 58 -11.34 2.58 -20.56
CA LEU A 58 -10.33 3.60 -20.87
C LEU A 58 -10.77 4.98 -20.38
N MET A 59 -12.04 5.36 -20.61
CA MET A 59 -12.60 6.60 -20.07
C MET A 59 -12.42 6.72 -18.56
N GLY A 60 -12.82 5.69 -17.81
CA GLY A 60 -12.64 5.69 -16.35
C GLY A 60 -11.17 5.75 -15.90
N ILE A 61 -10.25 5.15 -16.65
CA ILE A 61 -8.80 5.22 -16.37
C ILE A 61 -8.31 6.67 -16.49
N TYR A 62 -8.63 7.36 -17.58
CA TYR A 62 -8.19 8.74 -17.80
C TYR A 62 -8.89 9.74 -16.85
N GLU A 63 -10.17 9.54 -16.52
CA GLU A 63 -10.88 10.35 -15.52
C GLU A 63 -10.27 10.22 -14.11
N MET A 64 -9.63 9.08 -13.80
CA MET A 64 -8.86 8.90 -12.57
C MET A 64 -7.48 9.59 -12.61
N GLY A 65 -7.13 10.25 -13.73
CA GLY A 65 -5.86 10.94 -13.93
C GLY A 65 -4.70 10.01 -14.28
N TRP A 66 -4.97 8.78 -14.69
CA TRP A 66 -3.93 7.83 -15.10
C TRP A 66 -3.60 8.02 -16.57
N GLU A 67 -2.58 8.82 -16.85
CA GLU A 67 -2.13 9.07 -18.22
C GLU A 67 -1.39 7.87 -18.81
N LYS A 68 -0.48 7.26 -18.04
CA LYS A 68 0.36 6.13 -18.45
C LYS A 68 0.33 4.99 -17.43
N PRO A 69 0.45 3.73 -17.88
CA PRO A 69 0.55 2.57 -16.99
C PRO A 69 1.86 2.60 -16.19
N SER A 70 1.81 2.22 -14.91
CA SER A 70 3.01 1.98 -14.11
C SER A 70 3.72 0.68 -14.54
N PRO A 71 4.99 0.43 -14.17
CA PRO A 71 5.71 -0.78 -14.58
C PRO A 71 4.98 -2.09 -14.23
N ILE A 72 4.32 -2.15 -13.06
CA ILE A 72 3.50 -3.32 -12.68
C ILE A 72 2.23 -3.46 -13.51
N GLN A 73 1.66 -2.34 -13.98
CA GLN A 73 0.50 -2.37 -14.86
C GLN A 73 0.92 -2.83 -16.27
N GLU A 74 2.06 -2.34 -16.78
CA GLU A 74 2.58 -2.74 -18.10
C GLU A 74 2.88 -4.23 -18.20
N GLU A 75 3.47 -4.83 -17.16
CA GLU A 75 3.77 -6.27 -17.16
C GLU A 75 2.52 -7.12 -16.87
N SER A 76 1.66 -6.66 -15.96
CA SER A 76 0.57 -7.50 -15.45
C SER A 76 -0.69 -7.49 -16.33
N ILE A 77 -1.11 -6.33 -16.84
CA ILE A 77 -2.37 -6.19 -17.59
C ILE A 77 -2.45 -7.15 -18.78
N PRO A 78 -1.49 -7.16 -19.74
CA PRO A 78 -1.60 -8.01 -20.93
C PRO A 78 -1.61 -9.51 -20.57
N ILE A 79 -0.82 -9.90 -19.58
CA ILE A 79 -0.74 -11.27 -19.11
C ILE A 79 -2.04 -11.68 -18.41
N ALA A 80 -2.60 -10.81 -17.57
CA ALA A 80 -3.86 -11.07 -16.89
C ALA A 80 -4.98 -11.22 -17.92
N LEU A 81 -5.05 -10.35 -18.93
CA LEU A 81 -6.03 -10.44 -20.03
C LEU A 81 -5.91 -11.76 -20.80
N SER A 82 -4.70 -12.29 -21.00
CA SER A 82 -4.49 -13.60 -21.64
C SER A 82 -5.07 -14.79 -20.86
N GLY A 83 -5.43 -14.60 -19.58
CA GLY A 83 -5.98 -15.66 -18.71
C GLY A 83 -4.94 -16.48 -17.96
N ARG A 84 -3.65 -16.14 -18.09
CA ARG A 84 -2.55 -16.75 -17.33
C ARG A 84 -2.62 -16.35 -15.86
N ASP A 85 -2.28 -17.29 -14.97
CA ASP A 85 -2.02 -16.96 -13.57
C ASP A 85 -0.82 -16.01 -13.46
N ILE A 86 -0.86 -15.12 -12.46
CA ILE A 86 0.20 -14.16 -12.21
C ILE A 86 0.75 -14.37 -10.82
N LEU A 87 2.08 -14.36 -10.73
CA LEU A 87 2.84 -14.22 -9.51
C LEU A 87 3.60 -12.91 -9.57
N ALA A 88 3.19 -11.92 -8.79
CA ALA A 88 3.82 -10.60 -8.82
C ALA A 88 4.46 -10.25 -7.47
N ARG A 89 5.77 -9.99 -7.51
CA ARG A 89 6.50 -9.33 -6.42
C ARG A 89 6.46 -7.83 -6.63
N ALA A 90 5.73 -7.12 -5.78
CA ALA A 90 5.59 -5.67 -5.88
C ALA A 90 5.27 -5.02 -4.53
N LYS A 91 5.93 -3.89 -4.23
CA LYS A 91 5.71 -3.12 -3.00
C LYS A 91 4.38 -2.36 -3.03
N ASN A 92 3.96 -1.85 -1.89
CA ASN A 92 2.74 -1.05 -1.80
C ASN A 92 2.94 0.31 -2.45
N GLY A 93 1.88 0.85 -3.08
CA GLY A 93 1.93 2.15 -3.76
C GLY A 93 2.44 2.12 -5.21
N THR A 94 2.80 0.96 -5.78
CA THR A 94 3.25 0.86 -7.19
C THR A 94 2.13 0.83 -8.23
N GLY A 95 0.87 0.94 -7.80
CA GLY A 95 -0.29 0.84 -8.69
C GLY A 95 -0.80 -0.58 -8.91
N LYS A 96 -0.45 -1.55 -8.03
CA LYS A 96 -0.96 -2.94 -8.07
C LYS A 96 -2.47 -3.02 -8.22
N SER A 97 -3.21 -2.15 -7.53
CA SER A 97 -4.67 -2.12 -7.62
C SER A 97 -5.16 -1.87 -9.04
N GLY A 98 -4.57 -0.92 -9.77
CA GLY A 98 -4.86 -0.76 -11.19
C GLY A 98 -4.47 -2.00 -12.00
N ALA A 99 -3.32 -2.61 -11.69
CA ALA A 99 -2.78 -3.76 -12.41
C ALA A 99 -3.70 -4.99 -12.41
N TYR A 100 -4.46 -5.23 -11.32
CA TYR A 100 -5.44 -6.31 -11.27
C TYR A 100 -6.90 -5.87 -11.46
N LEU A 101 -7.28 -4.62 -11.13
CA LEU A 101 -8.66 -4.16 -11.31
C LEU A 101 -8.99 -3.94 -12.79
N ILE A 102 -8.06 -3.43 -13.59
CA ILE A 102 -8.26 -3.21 -15.04
C ILE A 102 -8.62 -4.53 -15.75
N PRO A 103 -7.80 -5.60 -15.69
CA PRO A 103 -8.14 -6.86 -16.36
C PRO A 103 -9.36 -7.55 -15.75
N LEU A 104 -9.62 -7.34 -14.45
CA LEU A 104 -10.80 -7.86 -13.77
C LEU A 104 -12.09 -7.18 -14.27
N LEU A 105 -12.10 -5.86 -14.40
CA LEU A 105 -13.23 -5.09 -14.95
C LEU A 105 -13.45 -5.39 -16.44
N GLU A 106 -12.37 -5.54 -17.20
CA GLU A 106 -12.42 -5.90 -18.61
C GLU A 106 -13.12 -7.25 -18.83
N ARG A 107 -12.89 -8.23 -17.94
CA ARG A 107 -13.55 -9.55 -18.01
C ARG A 107 -15.04 -9.55 -17.68
N ILE A 108 -15.59 -8.47 -17.16
CA ILE A 108 -17.02 -8.40 -16.83
C ILE A 108 -17.87 -8.38 -18.10
N ASP A 109 -18.82 -9.30 -18.17
CA ASP A 109 -19.80 -9.42 -19.24
C ASP A 109 -21.13 -8.81 -18.83
N ARG A 110 -21.33 -7.53 -19.20
CA ARG A 110 -22.53 -6.74 -18.87
C ARG A 110 -23.80 -7.23 -19.57
N LYS A 111 -23.72 -8.18 -20.52
CA LYS A 111 -24.89 -8.71 -21.24
C LYS A 111 -25.65 -9.77 -20.43
N LYS A 112 -25.09 -10.23 -19.30
CA LYS A 112 -25.69 -11.27 -18.47
C LYS A 112 -26.71 -10.67 -17.50
N ASP A 113 -27.98 -11.00 -17.72
CA ASP A 113 -29.14 -10.45 -16.99
C ASP A 113 -29.40 -11.17 -15.64
N HIS A 114 -28.39 -11.24 -14.78
CA HIS A 114 -28.57 -11.64 -13.38
C HIS A 114 -27.67 -10.77 -12.50
N ILE A 115 -28.03 -10.59 -11.22
CA ILE A 115 -27.17 -9.92 -10.24
C ILE A 115 -25.89 -10.74 -10.08
N GLN A 116 -24.91 -10.40 -10.88
CA GLN A 116 -23.54 -10.79 -10.70
C GLN A 116 -23.01 -9.83 -9.65
N VAL A 117 -22.66 -10.33 -8.47
CA VAL A 117 -21.63 -9.61 -7.72
C VAL A 117 -20.36 -9.76 -8.57
N HIS A 118 -20.15 -8.83 -9.49
CA HIS A 118 -19.09 -8.92 -10.48
C HIS A 118 -17.71 -8.93 -9.82
N VAL A 119 -17.60 -8.30 -8.65
CA VAL A 119 -16.37 -8.18 -7.85
C VAL A 119 -16.73 -8.23 -6.37
N VAL A 120 -16.15 -9.17 -5.63
CA VAL A 120 -16.19 -9.16 -4.16
C VAL A 120 -14.81 -8.79 -3.65
N ILE A 121 -14.71 -7.70 -2.90
CA ILE A 121 -13.52 -7.35 -2.13
C ILE A 121 -13.83 -7.63 -0.66
N ALA A 122 -13.17 -8.62 -0.06
CA ALA A 122 -13.48 -9.07 1.28
C ALA A 122 -12.26 -9.63 2.00
N THR A 123 -12.28 -9.58 3.33
CA THR A 123 -11.30 -10.24 4.18
C THR A 123 -11.59 -11.75 4.25
N PRO A 124 -10.57 -12.62 4.43
CA PRO A 124 -10.73 -14.08 4.34
C PRO A 124 -11.84 -14.65 5.23
N GLY A 125 -11.85 -14.27 6.51
CA GLY A 125 -12.85 -14.78 7.45
C GLY A 125 -14.28 -14.39 7.10
N ARG A 126 -14.49 -13.17 6.59
CA ARG A 126 -15.84 -12.69 6.21
C ARG A 126 -16.34 -13.38 4.95
N ILE A 127 -15.51 -13.51 3.92
CA ILE A 127 -15.95 -14.15 2.68
C ILE A 127 -16.21 -15.64 2.90
N LEU A 128 -15.37 -16.32 3.67
CA LEU A 128 -15.59 -17.74 3.98
C LEU A 128 -16.91 -17.95 4.74
N ASP A 129 -17.24 -17.10 5.71
CA ASP A 129 -18.52 -17.16 6.43
C ASP A 129 -19.71 -16.99 5.49
N LEU A 130 -19.65 -16.02 4.57
CA LEU A 130 -20.71 -15.79 3.59
C LEU A 130 -20.85 -16.96 2.60
N ILE A 131 -19.75 -17.59 2.20
CA ILE A 131 -19.75 -18.78 1.34
C ILE A 131 -20.39 -19.96 2.09
N LYS A 132 -19.95 -20.25 3.32
CA LYS A 132 -20.46 -21.37 4.13
C LYS A 132 -21.94 -21.22 4.45
N LYS A 133 -22.44 -19.99 4.60
CA LYS A 133 -23.88 -19.69 4.79
C LYS A 133 -24.71 -19.76 3.50
N GLY A 134 -24.10 -20.04 2.35
CA GLY A 134 -24.78 -20.08 1.05
C GLY A 134 -25.23 -18.72 0.53
N ILE A 135 -24.80 -17.62 1.19
CA ILE A 135 -25.12 -16.25 0.80
C ILE A 135 -24.25 -15.83 -0.39
N ALA A 136 -22.95 -16.08 -0.31
CA ALA A 136 -22.00 -15.85 -1.40
C ALA A 136 -21.87 -17.10 -2.27
N LYS A 137 -22.55 -17.11 -3.42
CA LYS A 137 -22.45 -18.19 -4.41
C LYS A 137 -21.22 -17.98 -5.31
N VAL A 138 -20.18 -18.76 -5.08
CA VAL A 138 -18.85 -18.57 -5.73
C VAL A 138 -18.52 -19.57 -6.83
N ASN A 139 -19.45 -20.47 -7.15
CA ASN A 139 -19.28 -21.51 -8.18
C ASN A 139 -18.97 -20.97 -9.59
N LYS A 140 -19.39 -19.74 -9.90
CA LYS A 140 -19.14 -19.09 -11.20
C LYS A 140 -17.90 -18.20 -11.23
N VAL A 141 -17.20 -18.03 -10.10
CA VAL A 141 -16.01 -17.18 -10.02
C VAL A 141 -14.93 -17.74 -10.95
N GLN A 142 -14.46 -16.88 -11.87
CA GLN A 142 -13.43 -17.20 -12.86
C GLN A 142 -12.06 -16.61 -12.51
N MET A 143 -12.02 -15.61 -11.62
CA MET A 143 -10.79 -14.92 -11.23
C MET A 143 -10.78 -14.70 -9.73
N MET A 144 -9.65 -15.01 -9.10
CA MET A 144 -9.35 -14.70 -7.71
C MET A 144 -8.09 -13.83 -7.65
N VAL A 145 -8.18 -12.70 -6.97
CA VAL A 145 -7.02 -11.83 -6.72
C VAL A 145 -6.64 -11.94 -5.25
N MET A 146 -5.34 -12.12 -5.01
CA MET A 146 -4.75 -12.14 -3.67
C MET A 146 -3.75 -10.99 -3.56
N ASP A 147 -4.14 -9.91 -2.87
CA ASP A 147 -3.24 -8.80 -2.57
C ASP A 147 -2.67 -8.94 -1.16
N GLU A 148 -1.39 -8.59 -0.97
CA GLU A 148 -0.59 -8.90 0.24
C GLU A 148 -0.66 -10.40 0.62
N ALA A 149 -0.35 -11.28 -0.34
CA ALA A 149 -0.53 -12.72 -0.20
C ALA A 149 0.29 -13.36 0.93
N ASP A 150 1.47 -12.82 1.25
CA ASP A 150 2.26 -13.22 2.43
C ASP A 150 1.47 -13.14 3.75
N LYS A 151 0.58 -12.14 3.89
CA LYS A 151 -0.30 -12.02 5.05
C LYS A 151 -1.53 -12.91 4.96
N LEU A 152 -2.10 -13.06 3.77
CA LEU A 152 -3.23 -13.97 3.54
C LEU A 152 -2.84 -15.44 3.77
N LEU A 153 -1.57 -15.77 3.58
CA LEU A 153 -0.99 -17.10 3.72
C LEU A 153 -0.15 -17.25 4.99
N SER A 154 -0.39 -16.41 5.99
CA SER A 154 0.18 -16.60 7.33
C SER A 154 -0.45 -17.83 8.01
N GLN A 155 0.16 -18.30 9.11
CA GLN A 155 -0.33 -19.47 9.86
C GLN A 155 -1.81 -19.34 10.28
N ASP A 156 -2.26 -18.13 10.60
CA ASP A 156 -3.63 -17.88 11.06
C ASP A 156 -4.67 -17.93 9.92
N PHE A 157 -4.26 -17.65 8.68
CA PHE A 157 -5.18 -17.47 7.56
C PHE A 157 -5.06 -18.54 6.47
N VAL A 158 -3.96 -19.28 6.40
CA VAL A 158 -3.71 -20.27 5.33
C VAL A 158 -4.84 -21.29 5.22
N VAL A 159 -5.36 -21.78 6.35
CA VAL A 159 -6.48 -22.74 6.39
C VAL A 159 -7.76 -22.12 5.83
N ILE A 160 -8.02 -20.86 6.16
CA ILE A 160 -9.19 -20.11 5.68
C ILE A 160 -9.11 -19.92 4.15
N ILE A 161 -7.92 -19.61 3.62
CA ILE A 161 -7.72 -19.45 2.18
C ILE A 161 -7.89 -20.78 1.44
N GLU A 162 -7.34 -21.88 1.97
CA GLU A 162 -7.52 -23.23 1.43
C GLU A 162 -9.00 -23.62 1.38
N ASP A 163 -9.75 -23.34 2.44
CA ASP A 163 -11.19 -23.52 2.50
C ASP A 163 -11.91 -22.72 1.40
N ILE A 164 -11.62 -21.42 1.26
CA ILE A 164 -12.24 -20.57 0.21
C ILE A 164 -12.00 -21.16 -1.17
N ILE A 165 -10.76 -21.54 -1.47
CA ILE A 165 -10.35 -22.12 -2.74
C ILE A 165 -11.10 -23.40 -3.07
N SER A 166 -11.40 -24.22 -2.06
CA SER A 166 -12.15 -25.47 -2.25
C SER A 166 -13.57 -25.25 -2.79
N PHE A 167 -14.17 -24.08 -2.52
CA PHE A 167 -15.50 -23.70 -3.05
C PHE A 167 -15.44 -23.08 -4.46
N LEU A 168 -14.26 -22.65 -4.92
CA LEU A 168 -14.09 -22.02 -6.22
C LEU A 168 -13.94 -23.05 -7.33
N SER A 169 -14.24 -22.64 -8.57
CA SER A 169 -14.04 -23.48 -9.75
C SER A 169 -12.56 -23.86 -9.93
N LYS A 170 -12.27 -25.07 -10.43
CA LYS A 170 -10.87 -25.55 -10.62
C LYS A 170 -10.12 -24.79 -11.73
N ASN A 171 -10.84 -24.26 -12.71
CA ASN A 171 -10.30 -23.53 -13.87
C ASN A 171 -10.32 -22.01 -13.66
N ARG A 172 -10.28 -21.57 -12.39
CA ARG A 172 -10.17 -20.15 -12.05
C ARG A 172 -8.75 -19.66 -12.32
N GLN A 173 -8.63 -18.42 -12.76
CA GLN A 173 -7.37 -17.68 -12.80
C GLN A 173 -7.04 -17.12 -11.41
N ILE A 174 -5.79 -17.21 -10.99
CA ILE A 174 -5.29 -16.63 -9.75
C ILE A 174 -4.25 -15.56 -10.06
N LEU A 175 -4.49 -14.33 -9.58
CA LEU A 175 -3.53 -13.23 -9.62
C LEU A 175 -3.02 -12.98 -8.20
N LEU A 176 -1.79 -13.39 -7.92
CA LEU A 176 -1.17 -13.30 -6.59
C LEU A 176 -0.14 -12.17 -6.56
N TYR A 177 -0.35 -11.21 -5.67
CA TYR A 177 0.55 -10.09 -5.43
C TYR A 177 1.08 -10.14 -4.00
N SER A 178 2.40 -10.10 -3.84
CA SER A 178 3.04 -10.15 -2.53
C SER A 178 4.29 -9.28 -2.47
N ALA A 179 4.66 -8.83 -1.27
CA ALA A 179 5.95 -8.18 -1.04
C ALA A 179 7.05 -9.21 -0.72
N THR A 180 6.70 -10.22 0.09
CA THR A 180 7.61 -11.29 0.50
C THR A 180 7.08 -12.66 0.07
N PHE A 181 7.96 -13.66 -0.03
CA PHE A 181 7.64 -15.03 -0.46
C PHE A 181 8.16 -16.07 0.55
N PRO A 182 7.62 -16.09 1.78
CA PRO A 182 7.97 -17.12 2.75
C PRO A 182 7.52 -18.50 2.26
N ILE A 183 7.98 -19.55 2.96
CA ILE A 183 7.70 -20.96 2.62
C ILE A 183 6.20 -21.23 2.45
N SER A 184 5.33 -20.57 3.24
CA SER A 184 3.88 -20.72 3.11
C SER A 184 3.36 -20.25 1.76
N VAL A 185 3.85 -19.10 1.27
CA VAL A 185 3.50 -18.58 -0.06
C VAL A 185 4.02 -19.51 -1.15
N GLN A 186 5.28 -19.97 -1.04
CA GLN A 186 5.86 -20.89 -2.03
C GLN A 186 5.10 -22.21 -2.11
N LYS A 187 4.71 -22.80 -0.97
CA LYS A 187 3.88 -24.02 -0.92
C LYS A 187 2.52 -23.81 -1.56
N PHE A 188 1.89 -22.67 -1.27
CA PHE A 188 0.61 -22.31 -1.87
C PHE A 188 0.72 -22.17 -3.39
N MET A 189 1.76 -21.48 -3.88
CA MET A 189 2.02 -21.29 -5.31
C MET A 189 2.15 -22.64 -6.04
N ALA A 190 3.00 -23.52 -5.52
CA ALA A 190 3.24 -24.83 -6.12
C ALA A 190 1.97 -25.70 -6.18
N LYS A 191 1.04 -25.49 -5.23
CA LYS A 191 -0.19 -26.27 -5.12
C LYS A 191 -1.33 -25.72 -6.01
N HIS A 192 -1.45 -24.40 -6.13
CA HIS A 192 -2.66 -23.77 -6.68
C HIS A 192 -2.46 -22.97 -7.96
N LEU A 193 -1.26 -22.48 -8.26
CA LEU A 193 -1.00 -21.68 -9.48
C LEU A 193 -0.63 -22.59 -10.65
N GLN A 194 -1.18 -22.30 -11.83
CA GLN A 194 -0.97 -23.06 -13.05
C GLN A 194 0.03 -22.35 -13.98
N LYS A 195 1.31 -22.76 -13.94
CA LYS A 195 2.41 -22.16 -14.73
C LYS A 195 2.32 -20.62 -14.71
N PRO A 196 2.41 -19.99 -13.52
CA PRO A 196 2.20 -18.56 -13.40
C PRO A 196 3.26 -17.79 -14.18
N TYR A 197 2.88 -16.63 -14.70
CA TYR A 197 3.84 -15.65 -15.18
C TYR A 197 4.41 -14.89 -13.98
N GLU A 198 5.73 -14.94 -13.83
CA GLU A 198 6.41 -14.32 -12.69
C GLU A 198 6.86 -12.90 -13.05
N ILE A 199 6.36 -11.93 -12.29
CA ILE A 199 6.72 -10.53 -12.41
C ILE A 199 7.51 -10.16 -11.16
N ASN A 200 8.79 -9.85 -11.33
CA ASN A 200 9.59 -9.29 -10.26
C ASN A 200 10.01 -7.86 -10.58
N LEU A 201 9.30 -6.89 -10.01
CA LEU A 201 9.61 -5.46 -10.17
C LEU A 201 10.35 -4.90 -8.96
N MET A 202 10.92 -5.78 -8.15
CA MET A 202 11.73 -5.44 -7.00
C MET A 202 13.05 -6.18 -7.07
N GLU A 203 14.14 -5.45 -7.32
CA GLU A 203 15.49 -6.01 -7.19
C GLU A 203 15.77 -6.36 -5.71
N GLU A 204 15.31 -5.51 -4.77
CA GLU A 204 15.42 -5.73 -3.32
C GLU A 204 14.16 -5.29 -2.54
N LEU A 205 13.95 -5.88 -1.36
CA LEU A 205 13.00 -5.40 -0.36
C LEU A 205 13.53 -4.10 0.27
N THR A 206 13.38 -2.97 -0.42
CA THR A 206 14.12 -1.79 0.00
C THR A 206 13.46 -1.08 1.19
N LEU A 207 14.16 -1.12 2.33
CA LEU A 207 14.06 -0.12 3.40
C LEU A 207 14.94 1.11 3.11
N LYS A 208 15.37 1.25 1.85
CA LYS A 208 16.25 2.31 1.37
C LYS A 208 15.56 3.66 1.57
N GLY A 209 16.28 4.59 2.17
CA GLY A 209 15.75 5.89 2.58
C GLY A 209 15.11 5.93 3.97
N ILE A 210 14.96 4.79 4.65
CA ILE A 210 14.50 4.76 6.05
C ILE A 210 15.71 4.54 6.95
N THR A 211 16.06 5.55 7.73
CA THR A 211 17.05 5.44 8.80
C THR A 211 16.42 4.69 9.97
N GLN A 212 17.08 3.63 10.45
CA GLN A 212 16.53 2.72 11.44
C GLN A 212 17.40 2.72 12.70
N TYR A 213 16.77 2.99 13.85
CA TYR A 213 17.41 2.91 15.15
C TYR A 213 16.66 2.01 16.12
N TYR A 214 17.37 1.49 17.11
CA TYR A 214 16.78 0.89 18.29
C TYR A 214 17.26 1.57 19.59
N ALA A 215 16.39 1.58 20.59
CA ALA A 215 16.68 1.99 21.95
C ALA A 215 16.39 0.84 22.91
N TYR A 216 17.39 0.39 23.66
CA TYR A 216 17.18 -0.59 24.73
C TYR A 216 16.46 0.06 25.91
N VAL A 217 15.28 -0.46 26.22
CA VAL A 217 14.42 0.06 27.29
C VAL A 217 13.71 -1.08 28.01
N THR A 218 13.43 -0.90 29.29
CA THR A 218 12.46 -1.74 29.99
C THR A 218 11.03 -1.29 29.68
N GLU A 219 10.03 -2.17 29.85
CA GLU A 219 8.62 -1.82 29.64
C GLU A 219 8.19 -0.53 30.39
N ARG A 220 8.67 -0.38 31.64
CA ARG A 220 8.36 0.81 32.47
C ARG A 220 8.95 2.10 31.91
N GLN A 221 10.07 2.01 31.17
CA GLN A 221 10.77 3.16 30.60
C GLN A 221 10.24 3.56 29.21
N LYS A 222 9.46 2.71 28.52
CA LYS A 222 9.01 2.98 27.15
C LYS A 222 8.30 4.32 26.98
N VAL A 223 7.37 4.66 27.88
CA VAL A 223 6.64 5.94 27.83
C VAL A 223 7.58 7.13 28.05
N HIS A 224 8.54 7.00 28.97
CA HIS A 224 9.53 8.05 29.21
C HIS A 224 10.46 8.24 28.01
N CYS A 225 10.93 7.15 27.41
CA CYS A 225 11.72 7.17 26.18
C CYS A 225 10.94 7.86 25.05
N LEU A 226 9.66 7.51 24.87
CA LEU A 226 8.79 8.13 23.86
C LEU A 226 8.67 9.65 24.03
N ASN A 227 8.48 10.13 25.26
CA ASN A 227 8.46 11.58 25.55
C ASN A 227 9.79 12.26 25.20
N THR A 228 10.92 11.62 25.50
CA THR A 228 12.24 12.13 25.12
C THR A 228 12.39 12.23 23.61
N LEU A 229 11.91 11.22 22.86
CA LEU A 229 11.91 11.25 21.40
C LEU A 229 11.06 12.39 20.86
N PHE A 230 9.84 12.57 21.37
CA PHE A 230 8.95 13.67 20.97
C PHE A 230 9.49 15.07 21.27
N SER A 231 10.37 15.18 22.27
CA SER A 231 10.99 16.45 22.63
C SER A 231 12.26 16.75 21.81
N ARG A 232 12.93 15.72 21.28
CA ARG A 232 14.20 15.88 20.53
C ARG A 232 14.03 15.84 19.02
N LEU A 233 13.00 15.16 18.51
CA LEU A 233 12.80 14.97 17.07
C LEU A 233 11.90 16.04 16.47
N GLN A 234 12.21 16.44 15.24
CA GLN A 234 11.37 17.32 14.43
C GLN A 234 10.32 16.49 13.68
N ILE A 235 9.25 16.14 14.39
CA ILE A 235 8.17 15.30 13.88
C ILE A 235 7.13 16.17 13.18
N ASN A 236 6.88 15.92 11.89
CA ASN A 236 5.72 16.45 11.19
C ASN A 236 4.47 15.68 11.66
N GLN A 237 4.34 14.43 11.20
CA GLN A 237 3.43 13.45 11.80
C GLN A 237 4.18 12.16 12.15
N SER A 238 3.69 11.44 13.16
CA SER A 238 4.22 10.12 13.51
C SER A 238 3.15 9.04 13.59
N ILE A 239 3.57 7.80 13.33
CA ILE A 239 2.78 6.61 13.60
C ILE A 239 3.49 5.78 14.67
N ILE A 240 2.75 5.39 15.71
CA ILE A 240 3.23 4.60 16.84
C ILE A 240 2.53 3.25 16.83
N PHE A 241 3.30 2.18 16.64
CA PHE A 241 2.77 0.82 16.59
C PHE A 241 2.85 0.11 17.94
N CYS A 242 1.72 -0.47 18.35
CA CYS A 242 1.64 -1.40 19.47
C CYS A 242 1.16 -2.78 18.99
N ASN A 243 1.53 -3.82 19.73
CA ASN A 243 1.21 -5.21 19.37
C ASN A 243 -0.21 -5.64 19.77
N SER A 244 -0.94 -4.86 20.57
CA SER A 244 -2.30 -5.21 21.00
C SER A 244 -3.25 -4.02 21.07
N THR A 245 -4.55 -4.30 20.87
CA THR A 245 -5.64 -3.31 20.96
C THR A 245 -5.66 -2.59 22.31
N GLN A 246 -5.50 -3.33 23.41
CA GLN A 246 -5.48 -2.77 24.76
C GLN A 246 -4.30 -1.82 24.97
N ARG A 247 -3.11 -2.17 24.45
CA ARG A 247 -1.93 -1.31 24.56
C ARG A 247 -2.07 -0.02 23.76
N VAL A 248 -2.69 -0.08 22.58
CA VAL A 248 -3.03 1.11 21.78
C VAL A 248 -3.87 2.09 22.60
N GLU A 249 -4.96 1.63 23.21
CA GLU A 249 -5.84 2.51 24.01
C GLU A 249 -5.13 3.08 25.24
N LEU A 250 -4.39 2.24 25.98
CA LEU A 250 -3.68 2.67 27.18
C LEU A 250 -2.58 3.69 26.86
N LEU A 251 -1.81 3.45 25.80
CA LEU A 251 -0.75 4.36 25.38
C LEU A 251 -1.33 5.68 24.90
N ALA A 252 -2.36 5.65 24.04
CA ALA A 252 -3.02 6.84 23.54
C ALA A 252 -3.57 7.71 24.69
N LYS A 253 -4.29 7.10 25.65
CA LYS A 253 -4.75 7.80 26.86
C LYS A 253 -3.59 8.43 27.63
N LYS A 254 -2.50 7.69 27.82
CA LYS A 254 -1.35 8.15 28.60
C LYS A 254 -0.62 9.32 27.93
N ILE A 255 -0.35 9.27 26.63
CA ILE A 255 0.36 10.35 25.94
C ILE A 255 -0.53 11.59 25.73
N THR A 256 -1.85 11.41 25.56
CA THR A 256 -2.79 12.55 25.55
C THR A 256 -2.82 13.28 26.89
N GLN A 257 -2.78 12.56 28.02
CA GLN A 257 -2.65 13.17 29.36
C GLN A 257 -1.33 13.94 29.53
N LEU A 258 -0.29 13.56 28.80
CA LEU A 258 1.01 14.24 28.80
C LEU A 258 1.05 15.42 27.80
N GLY A 259 -0.09 15.79 27.19
CA GLY A 259 -0.21 16.92 26.28
C GLY A 259 0.10 16.60 24.81
N CYS A 260 0.32 15.33 24.45
CA CYS A 260 0.54 14.95 23.06
C CYS A 260 -0.79 14.92 22.30
N SER A 261 -0.87 15.63 21.17
CA SER A 261 -1.97 15.44 20.21
C SER A 261 -1.83 14.07 19.58
N CYS A 262 -2.72 13.13 19.93
CA CYS A 262 -2.77 11.81 19.32
C CYS A 262 -4.20 11.33 19.04
N PHE A 263 -4.37 10.59 17.94
CA PHE A 263 -5.50 9.71 17.73
C PHE A 263 -5.05 8.25 17.86
N TYR A 264 -6.01 7.33 17.92
CA TYR A 264 -5.71 5.90 17.91
C TYR A 264 -6.67 5.09 17.05
N ILE A 265 -6.15 4.00 16.48
CA ILE A 265 -6.94 3.06 15.67
C ILE A 265 -6.53 1.61 15.98
N HIS A 266 -7.52 0.74 16.20
CA HIS A 266 -7.28 -0.69 16.36
C HIS A 266 -8.46 -1.56 15.89
N ALA A 267 -8.24 -2.87 15.79
CA ALA A 267 -9.18 -3.84 15.20
C ALA A 267 -10.58 -3.89 15.81
N LYS A 268 -10.72 -3.63 17.12
CA LYS A 268 -12.03 -3.65 17.82
C LYS A 268 -12.92 -2.43 17.56
N MET A 269 -12.45 -1.40 16.84
CA MET A 269 -13.25 -0.23 16.52
C MET A 269 -14.15 -0.49 15.30
N MET A 270 -15.35 0.09 15.30
CA MET A 270 -16.21 0.06 14.11
C MET A 270 -15.50 0.72 12.91
N GLN A 271 -15.73 0.20 11.71
CA GLN A 271 -15.02 0.64 10.51
C GLN A 271 -15.24 2.13 10.23
N GLU A 272 -16.44 2.64 10.47
CA GLU A 272 -16.82 4.04 10.25
C GLU A 272 -15.97 4.98 11.12
N TYR A 273 -15.79 4.63 12.40
CA TYR A 273 -14.94 5.39 13.31
C TYR A 273 -13.47 5.31 12.90
N ARG A 274 -12.99 4.14 12.47
CA ARG A 274 -11.61 4.00 11.98
C ARG A 274 -11.35 4.87 10.75
N ASN A 275 -12.30 4.91 9.82
CA ASN A 275 -12.22 5.75 8.63
C ASN A 275 -12.21 7.24 9.00
N ARG A 276 -13.08 7.68 9.93
CA ARG A 276 -13.08 9.07 10.41
C ARG A 276 -11.72 9.46 10.99
N VAL A 277 -11.22 8.70 11.95
CA VAL A 277 -9.92 8.97 12.60
C VAL A 277 -8.79 9.02 11.57
N PHE A 278 -8.83 8.15 10.57
CA PHE A 278 -7.86 8.16 9.50
C PHE A 278 -7.91 9.42 8.64
N HIS A 279 -9.09 9.85 8.23
CA HIS A 279 -9.26 11.08 7.46
C HIS A 279 -8.79 12.29 8.27
N ASP A 280 -9.17 12.36 9.54
CA ASP A 280 -8.76 13.44 10.44
C ASP A 280 -7.23 13.47 10.61
N PHE A 281 -6.60 12.31 10.80
CA PHE A 281 -5.14 12.20 10.87
C PHE A 281 -4.47 12.58 9.55
N ARG A 282 -4.96 12.06 8.41
CA ARG A 282 -4.42 12.37 7.08
C ARG A 282 -4.52 13.86 6.74
N ASN A 283 -5.56 14.52 7.21
CA ASN A 283 -5.78 15.96 7.02
C ASN A 283 -4.98 16.83 8.00
N GLY A 284 -4.12 16.24 8.83
CA GLY A 284 -3.24 16.98 9.74
C GLY A 284 -3.92 17.47 11.02
N LEU A 285 -5.16 17.03 11.33
CA LEU A 285 -5.85 17.43 12.57
C LEU A 285 -5.17 16.90 13.83
N CYS A 286 -4.27 15.93 13.67
CA CYS A 286 -3.49 15.36 14.75
C CYS A 286 -2.07 15.04 14.30
N ARG A 287 -1.10 15.19 15.21
CA ARG A 287 0.32 14.93 14.94
C ARG A 287 0.70 13.45 15.05
N ASN A 288 0.02 12.66 15.88
CA ASN A 288 0.44 11.29 16.16
C ASN A 288 -0.73 10.31 16.02
N LEU A 289 -0.49 9.16 15.41
CA LEU A 289 -1.45 8.06 15.33
C LEU A 289 -0.91 6.82 16.06
N VAL A 290 -1.61 6.37 17.10
CA VAL A 290 -1.30 5.11 17.79
C VAL A 290 -2.13 3.98 17.21
N CYS A 291 -1.52 2.90 16.73
CA CYS A 291 -2.29 1.83 16.08
C CYS A 291 -1.70 0.42 16.18
N THR A 292 -2.55 -0.56 15.89
CA THR A 292 -2.11 -1.93 15.57
C THR A 292 -1.86 -2.08 14.07
N ASP A 293 -1.29 -3.22 13.66
CA ASP A 293 -0.93 -3.56 12.27
C ASP A 293 -2.09 -3.59 11.25
N LEU A 294 -3.33 -3.45 11.71
CA LEU A 294 -4.51 -3.61 10.88
C LEU A 294 -4.74 -2.42 9.96
N PHE A 295 -4.38 -1.21 10.37
CA PHE A 295 -4.92 -0.02 9.75
C PHE A 295 -3.97 0.67 8.77
N THR A 296 -2.65 0.51 8.92
CA THR A 296 -1.67 1.27 8.13
C THR A 296 -1.26 0.59 6.82
N ARG A 297 -1.85 -0.55 6.47
CA ARG A 297 -1.52 -1.31 5.25
C ARG A 297 -2.10 -0.63 4.01
N GLY A 298 -1.35 -0.59 2.91
CA GLY A 298 -1.69 0.23 1.73
C GLY A 298 -1.70 1.77 1.90
N ILE A 299 -1.86 2.29 3.13
CA ILE A 299 -1.97 3.73 3.39
C ILE A 299 -0.63 4.45 3.18
N ASP A 300 -0.71 5.56 2.45
CA ASP A 300 0.37 6.50 2.15
C ASP A 300 -0.01 7.87 2.72
N ILE A 301 0.71 8.32 3.76
CA ILE A 301 0.53 9.63 4.40
C ILE A 301 1.89 10.32 4.36
N GLN A 302 2.03 11.27 3.45
CA GLN A 302 3.32 11.88 3.13
C GLN A 302 3.90 12.70 4.28
N ALA A 303 3.04 13.27 5.12
CA ALA A 303 3.45 14.03 6.29
C ALA A 303 4.05 13.14 7.41
N VAL A 304 3.94 11.81 7.31
CA VAL A 304 4.55 10.89 8.28
C VAL A 304 6.03 10.70 7.96
N ASN A 305 6.88 11.38 8.71
CA ASN A 305 8.34 11.26 8.60
C ASN A 305 8.96 10.39 9.70
N VAL A 306 8.22 10.09 10.78
CA VAL A 306 8.71 9.24 11.89
C VAL A 306 7.74 8.09 12.18
N VAL A 307 8.28 6.87 12.22
CA VAL A 307 7.58 5.66 12.66
C VAL A 307 8.22 5.15 13.95
N ILE A 308 7.41 4.84 14.95
CA ILE A 308 7.87 4.33 16.24
C ILE A 308 7.25 2.95 16.48
N ASN A 309 8.08 1.92 16.56
CA ASN A 309 7.68 0.63 17.10
C ASN A 309 7.76 0.68 18.63
N PHE A 310 6.66 1.09 19.26
CA PHE A 310 6.56 1.09 20.72
C PHE A 310 6.63 -0.35 21.27
N ASP A 311 6.03 -1.28 20.54
CA ASP A 311 6.26 -2.71 20.70
C ASP A 311 6.92 -3.25 19.45
N PHE A 312 8.06 -3.92 19.61
CA PHE A 312 8.76 -4.52 18.47
C PHE A 312 7.90 -5.68 17.88
N PRO A 313 7.78 -5.79 16.55
CA PRO A 313 7.02 -6.86 15.94
C PRO A 313 7.72 -8.22 16.11
N LYS A 314 6.92 -9.30 16.08
CA LYS A 314 7.42 -10.67 16.23
C LYS A 314 8.07 -11.26 14.98
N ASN A 315 7.79 -10.69 13.79
CA ASN A 315 8.30 -11.19 12.53
C ASN A 315 8.70 -10.05 11.58
N ALA A 316 9.64 -10.38 10.69
CA ALA A 316 10.25 -9.45 9.76
C ALA A 316 9.23 -8.85 8.78
N GLU A 317 8.23 -9.63 8.33
CA GLU A 317 7.25 -9.09 7.39
C GLU A 317 6.45 -7.97 8.05
N THR A 318 6.02 -8.15 9.31
CA THR A 318 5.29 -7.08 10.02
C THR A 318 6.17 -5.85 10.22
N TYR A 319 7.45 -6.01 10.56
CA TYR A 319 8.40 -4.90 10.64
C TYR A 319 8.46 -4.10 9.33
N LEU A 320 8.68 -4.78 8.21
CA LEU A 320 8.72 -4.19 6.88
C LEU A 320 7.44 -3.39 6.58
N HIS A 321 6.26 -3.94 6.87
CA HIS A 321 5.01 -3.23 6.59
C HIS A 321 4.77 -2.01 7.48
N ARG A 322 5.30 -2.01 8.71
CA ARG A 322 5.20 -0.87 9.64
C ARG A 322 6.08 0.28 9.20
N ILE A 323 7.35 0.00 8.91
CA ILE A 323 8.32 1.07 8.65
C ILE A 323 8.38 1.48 7.18
N GLY A 324 7.98 0.61 6.24
CA GLY A 324 7.85 0.89 4.80
C GLY A 324 6.76 1.91 4.43
N ARG A 325 6.40 2.79 5.36
CA ARG A 325 5.40 3.86 5.25
C ARG A 325 6.03 5.24 5.08
N SER A 326 7.19 5.49 5.68
CA SER A 326 7.88 6.79 5.66
C SER A 326 8.94 6.95 4.55
N GLY A 327 9.14 5.92 3.72
CA GLY A 327 10.20 5.86 2.69
C GLY A 327 9.70 5.75 1.24
N ARG A 328 8.49 6.19 0.94
CA ARG A 328 7.90 6.07 -0.42
C ARG A 328 8.20 7.32 -1.24
N PHE A 329 8.41 7.15 -2.54
CA PHE A 329 8.61 8.28 -3.48
C PHE A 329 9.85 9.15 -3.22
N GLY A 330 10.96 8.55 -2.76
CA GLY A 330 12.23 9.27 -2.53
C GLY A 330 12.26 10.08 -1.23
N HIS A 331 11.21 10.02 -0.40
CA HIS A 331 11.20 10.64 0.92
C HIS A 331 12.08 9.84 1.90
N LEU A 332 12.91 10.56 2.67
CA LEU A 332 13.67 9.99 3.76
C LEU A 332 12.81 9.92 5.03
N GLY A 333 12.91 8.82 5.76
CA GLY A 333 12.11 8.56 6.95
C GLY A 333 12.94 8.04 8.11
N LEU A 334 12.42 8.23 9.33
CA LEU A 334 13.04 7.70 10.56
C LEU A 334 12.16 6.60 11.16
N ALA A 335 12.77 5.45 11.48
CA ALA A 335 12.13 4.37 12.22
C ALA A 335 12.88 4.16 13.55
N ILE A 336 12.15 4.23 14.67
CA ILE A 336 12.72 4.01 16.01
C ILE A 336 12.03 2.82 16.69
N ASN A 337 12.85 1.90 17.18
CA ASN A 337 12.41 0.65 17.78
C ASN A 337 12.67 0.64 19.29
N LEU A 338 11.63 0.50 20.11
CA LEU A 338 11.79 0.31 21.55
C LEU A 338 11.96 -1.18 21.86
N ILE A 339 13.18 -1.57 22.21
CA ILE A 339 13.59 -2.97 22.33
C ILE A 339 13.73 -3.34 23.81
N THR A 340 12.99 -4.35 24.24
CA THR A 340 13.16 -4.99 25.56
C THR A 340 14.16 -6.15 25.49
N ALA A 341 14.47 -6.76 26.64
CA ALA A 341 15.33 -7.95 26.67
C ALA A 341 14.75 -9.12 25.86
N GLU A 342 13.43 -9.28 25.84
CA GLU A 342 12.72 -10.34 25.12
C GLU A 342 12.74 -10.14 23.60
N ASP A 343 12.91 -8.90 23.13
CA ASP A 343 12.88 -8.55 21.72
C ASP A 343 14.22 -8.79 21.00
N ARG A 344 15.31 -9.05 21.73
CA ARG A 344 16.68 -9.17 21.17
C ARG A 344 16.79 -10.21 20.05
N PHE A 345 16.16 -11.37 20.25
CA PHE A 345 16.17 -12.44 19.24
C PHE A 345 15.39 -12.03 17.99
N ASN A 346 14.24 -11.40 18.16
CA ASN A 346 13.40 -10.94 17.04
C ASN A 346 14.06 -9.80 16.28
N LEU A 347 14.76 -8.88 16.97
CA LEU A 347 15.54 -7.81 16.37
C LEU A 347 16.58 -8.40 15.41
N LYS A 348 17.44 -9.29 15.92
CA LYS A 348 18.50 -9.90 15.11
C LYS A 348 17.94 -10.71 13.95
N THR A 349 16.92 -11.52 14.21
CA THR A 349 16.21 -12.29 13.16
C THR A 349 15.65 -11.38 12.07
N THR A 350 15.10 -10.22 12.44
CA THR A 350 14.53 -9.25 11.50
C THR A 350 15.61 -8.58 10.66
N GLU A 351 16.74 -8.19 11.26
CA GLU A 351 17.91 -7.65 10.53
C GLU A 351 18.41 -8.64 9.49
N ASP A 352 18.59 -9.90 9.88
CA ASP A 352 19.13 -10.94 9.01
C ASP A 352 18.16 -11.29 7.86
N GLN A 353 16.86 -11.40 8.15
CA GLN A 353 15.84 -11.73 7.13
C GLN A 353 15.60 -10.60 6.13
N LEU A 354 15.67 -9.34 6.56
CA LEU A 354 15.45 -8.17 5.70
C LEU A 354 16.76 -7.61 5.13
N MET A 355 17.90 -8.19 5.49
CA MET A 355 19.24 -7.70 5.12
C MET A 355 19.39 -6.20 5.39
N THR A 356 18.99 -5.77 6.58
CA THR A 356 19.00 -4.36 7.01
C THR A 356 19.81 -4.18 8.29
N ASP A 357 20.36 -2.98 8.47
CA ASP A 357 21.10 -2.59 9.66
C ASP A 357 20.24 -1.67 10.54
N ILE A 358 19.90 -2.12 11.76
CA ILE A 358 19.14 -1.34 12.75
C ILE A 358 20.13 -0.90 13.82
N LYS A 359 20.55 0.37 13.76
CA LYS A 359 21.65 0.88 14.59
C LYS A 359 21.20 1.20 16.01
N PRO A 360 22.09 1.18 17.02
CA PRO A 360 21.77 1.77 18.32
C PRO A 360 21.49 3.27 18.15
N ILE A 361 20.49 3.78 18.88
CA ILE A 361 20.12 5.19 18.82
C ILE A 361 21.29 6.09 19.30
N PRO A 362 21.74 7.07 18.51
CA PRO A 362 22.80 8.00 18.92
C PRO A 362 22.27 9.04 19.92
N GLY A 363 23.19 9.78 20.56
CA GLY A 363 22.84 10.88 21.48
C GLY A 363 22.04 12.02 20.80
N SER A 364 22.30 12.26 19.52
CA SER A 364 21.59 13.19 18.63
C SER A 364 21.37 12.53 17.27
N ILE A 365 20.21 12.77 16.66
CA ILE A 365 19.85 12.26 15.32
C ILE A 365 19.91 13.42 14.34
N ASP A 366 20.66 13.26 13.25
CA ASP A 366 20.73 14.26 12.19
C ASP A 366 19.35 14.43 11.52
N LYS A 367 18.90 15.69 11.41
CA LYS A 367 17.62 16.06 10.81
C LYS A 367 17.59 15.81 9.31
N SER A 368 18.75 15.88 8.65
CA SER A 368 18.89 15.56 7.22
C SER A 368 18.47 14.11 6.90
N LEU A 369 18.34 13.24 7.89
CA LEU A 369 17.95 11.85 7.67
C LEU A 369 16.43 11.65 7.53
N TYR A 370 15.61 12.65 7.85
CA TYR A 370 14.14 12.48 7.92
C TYR A 370 13.31 13.77 7.81
N VAL A 371 13.93 14.93 7.60
CA VAL A 371 13.24 16.21 7.44
C VAL A 371 13.49 16.74 6.03
N ALA A 372 12.43 16.87 5.23
CA ALA A 372 12.50 17.20 3.81
C ALA A 372 13.14 18.58 3.51
N GLU A 373 12.96 19.56 4.40
CA GLU A 373 13.50 20.92 4.25
C GLU A 373 15.04 20.98 4.13
N PHE A 374 15.74 19.96 4.63
CA PHE A 374 17.20 19.86 4.56
C PHE A 374 17.70 19.18 3.27
N HIS A 375 16.80 18.66 2.42
CA HIS A 375 17.16 18.00 1.16
C HIS A 375 17.16 18.95 -0.03
N SER A 376 16.40 20.04 0.05
CA SER A 376 16.28 21.07 -0.98
C SER A 376 17.50 21.99 -1.15
N VAL A 377 18.51 21.89 -0.28
CA VAL A 377 19.66 22.82 -0.27
C VAL A 377 20.88 22.27 -1.02
N ASN A 378 20.96 20.95 -1.25
CA ASN A 378 22.16 20.34 -1.86
C ASN A 378 22.07 20.15 -3.38
N SER A 379 20.93 20.42 -4.02
CA SER A 379 20.77 20.26 -5.48
C SER A 379 21.50 21.34 -6.29
N ASP A 380 21.68 22.53 -5.72
CA ASP A 380 22.23 23.68 -6.45
C ASP A 380 23.76 23.81 -6.32
N CYS A 381 24.39 23.15 -5.34
CA CYS A 381 25.84 23.25 -5.12
C CYS A 381 26.68 22.29 -5.98
N GLU A 382 26.11 21.20 -6.50
CA GLU A 382 26.85 20.26 -7.35
C GLU A 382 26.88 20.68 -8.83
N ALA A 383 26.06 21.65 -9.25
CA ALA A 383 26.02 22.13 -10.63
C ALA A 383 27.13 23.15 -10.96
N GLU A 384 27.74 23.82 -9.97
CA GLU A 384 28.77 24.85 -10.21
C GLU A 384 30.21 24.32 -10.23
N ALA A 385 30.46 23.05 -9.88
CA ALA A 385 31.81 22.50 -9.78
C ALA A 385 32.34 21.81 -11.06
N SER A 386 31.63 21.89 -12.19
CA SER A 386 32.01 21.18 -13.43
C SER A 386 32.09 22.06 -14.69
N HIS A 387 32.71 23.24 -14.59
CA HIS A 387 33.21 23.96 -15.77
C HIS A 387 34.66 24.43 -15.56
N PRO A 388 35.67 23.70 -16.08
CA PRO A 388 36.96 24.30 -16.33
C PRO A 388 36.85 25.12 -17.62
N GLY A 389 36.85 26.44 -17.48
CA GLY A 389 36.88 27.39 -18.59
C GLY A 389 38.12 27.17 -19.45
N GLY A 390 37.89 26.87 -20.74
CA GLY A 390 38.92 26.92 -21.76
C GLY A 390 39.32 28.36 -22.04
N GLY A 391 40.39 28.82 -21.40
CA GLY A 391 41.11 30.04 -21.77
C GLY A 391 42.21 29.70 -22.78
N SER A 392 42.04 30.16 -24.01
CA SER A 392 43.10 30.23 -25.00
C SER A 392 44.09 31.32 -24.63
N GLU A 393 45.39 31.01 -24.60
CA GLU A 393 46.41 32.03 -24.88
C GLU A 393 47.45 31.47 -25.85
N ALA A 394 47.64 32.25 -26.91
CA ALA A 394 48.67 32.11 -27.92
C ALA A 394 49.89 32.96 -27.53
N HIS A 395 51.04 32.52 -28.07
CA HIS A 395 52.39 33.10 -28.04
C HIS A 395 53.34 32.69 -26.92
#